data_AF-A0A2E7QFF5-F1
#
_entry.id   AF-A0A2E7QFF5-F1
#
_cell.length_a   1.000
_cell.length_b   1.000
_cell.length_c   1.000
_cell.angle_alpha   90.00
_cell.angle_beta   90.00
_cell.angle_gamma   90.00
#
_symmetry.space_group_name_H-M   'P 1'
#
loop_
_entity.id
_entity.type
_entity.pdbx_description
1 polymer ?
#
loop_
_entity_poly.entity_id
_entity_poly.type
_entity_poly.pdbx_seq_one_letter_code
_entity_poly.pdbx_strand_id
1 'polypeptide(L)'
;QHSDAAAILLDSDFIISDGTFVRLHELRLQGKRAVSTLLLRLTDEGAGPLLKSDLHRYLNPRQLVGLALQHMHPAARSFFVDAENFTTYPHQLFWRVDQQVFVAHCLFPHPLMVIPDAGAIKFLSTMDYDYVLRAVSDDEAIHLCRSSDEMVVCKISPQSYLADESVEVVSGPRPTIEHMAYFVLNNSNLRHRIYLQQSVLFVAGGNENGWEIAESESRRFVEAIYKTIELMIANAPKNDPKSLVHLKSFLGPIQDFMSPQVQSRLHGWLPGKKSS
;
A
#
# COMPACT_ATOMS: atom_id res chain seq x y z
N GLN A 1 -14.35 -22.52 16.42
CA GLN A 1 -12.92 -22.89 16.43
C GLN A 1 -12.28 -22.20 15.25
N HIS A 2 -11.38 -21.24 15.45
CA HIS A 2 -10.56 -20.74 14.35
C HIS A 2 -9.62 -21.88 13.92
N SER A 3 -9.44 -22.10 12.62
CA SER A 3 -8.44 -23.06 12.17
C SER A 3 -7.06 -22.58 12.62
N ASP A 4 -6.23 -23.47 13.16
CA ASP A 4 -4.84 -23.17 13.53
C ASP A 4 -3.93 -22.90 12.31
N ALA A 5 -4.49 -23.05 11.09
CA ALA A 5 -3.81 -22.80 9.83
C ALA A 5 -3.87 -21.33 9.43
N ALA A 6 -2.71 -20.76 9.09
CA ALA A 6 -2.57 -19.46 8.45
C ALA A 6 -2.24 -19.63 6.96
N ALA A 7 -2.82 -18.79 6.11
CA ALA A 7 -2.44 -18.69 4.71
C ALA A 7 -1.34 -17.63 4.56
N ILE A 8 -0.24 -17.98 3.90
CA ILE A 8 0.79 -17.03 3.47
C ILE A 8 0.55 -16.75 1.99
N LEU A 9 0.41 -15.47 1.63
CA LEU A 9 0.07 -15.06 0.28
C LEU A 9 1.32 -14.52 -0.40
N LEU A 10 1.81 -15.30 -1.37
CA LEU A 10 3.04 -15.02 -2.09
C LEU A 10 2.75 -14.77 -3.56
N ASP A 11 3.61 -13.98 -4.20
CA ASP A 11 3.72 -13.90 -5.65
C ASP A 11 5.04 -14.55 -6.11
N SER A 12 5.08 -14.96 -7.38
CA SER A 12 6.20 -15.70 -7.99
C SER A 12 7.51 -14.90 -8.11
N ASP A 13 7.43 -13.58 -7.96
CA ASP A 13 8.50 -12.61 -8.15
C ASP A 13 8.88 -11.89 -6.85
N PHE A 14 8.51 -12.48 -5.70
CA PHE A 14 8.87 -11.97 -4.38
C PHE A 14 10.30 -12.34 -3.98
N ILE A 15 10.98 -11.38 -3.38
CA ILE A 15 12.23 -11.53 -2.64
C ILE A 15 11.91 -11.17 -1.19
N ILE A 16 12.19 -12.07 -0.26
CA ILE A 16 11.76 -11.96 1.13
C ILE A 16 13.01 -11.91 2.01
N SER A 17 13.07 -10.95 2.94
CA SER A 17 14.19 -10.87 3.87
C SER A 17 14.23 -12.07 4.81
N ASP A 18 15.43 -12.48 5.18
CA ASP A 18 15.63 -13.51 6.20
C ASP A 18 14.92 -13.14 7.51
N GLY A 19 14.39 -14.16 8.20
CA GLY A 19 13.59 -13.99 9.43
C GLY A 19 12.10 -13.62 9.22
N THR A 20 11.67 -13.24 8.01
CA THR A 20 10.26 -12.82 7.78
C THR A 20 9.25 -13.87 8.20
N PHE A 21 9.44 -15.14 7.82
CA PHE A 21 8.50 -16.21 8.18
C PHE A 21 8.49 -16.54 9.67
N VAL A 22 9.65 -16.43 10.34
CA VAL A 22 9.75 -16.56 11.80
C VAL A 22 8.90 -15.47 12.45
N ARG A 23 9.08 -14.22 11.99
CA ARG A 23 8.33 -13.08 12.51
C ARG A 23 6.82 -13.20 12.29
N LEU A 24 6.38 -13.68 11.13
CA LEU A 24 4.96 -13.97 10.87
C LEU A 24 4.41 -15.00 11.87
N HIS A 25 5.17 -16.05 12.16
CA HIS A 25 4.76 -17.06 13.12
C HIS A 25 4.66 -16.51 14.55
N GLU A 26 5.59 -15.65 14.96
CA GLU A 26 5.52 -14.98 16.26
C GLU A 26 4.29 -14.08 16.39
N LEU A 27 4.02 -13.26 15.37
CA LEU A 27 2.83 -12.39 15.32
C LEU A 27 1.54 -13.23 15.39
N ARG A 28 1.51 -14.37 14.69
CA ARG A 28 0.40 -15.33 14.76
C ARG A 28 0.18 -15.85 16.18
N LEU A 29 1.26 -16.26 16.86
CA LEU A 29 1.19 -16.74 18.25
C LEU A 29 0.76 -15.64 19.23
N GLN A 30 1.02 -14.37 18.90
CA GLN A 30 0.54 -13.19 19.64
C GLN A 30 -0.93 -12.85 19.35
N GLY A 31 -1.63 -13.66 18.55
CA GLY A 31 -3.04 -13.47 18.21
C GLY A 31 -3.29 -12.55 17.02
N LYS A 32 -2.24 -12.11 16.30
CA LYS A 32 -2.44 -11.42 15.02
C LYS A 32 -2.96 -12.41 13.99
N ARG A 33 -4.06 -12.04 13.34
CA ARG A 33 -4.76 -12.85 12.34
C ARG A 33 -4.53 -12.37 10.93
N ALA A 34 -4.03 -11.15 10.77
CA ALA A 34 -3.47 -10.71 9.50
C ALA A 34 -2.18 -9.95 9.71
N VAL A 35 -1.26 -10.11 8.75
CA VAL A 35 -0.03 -9.32 8.66
C VAL A 35 0.07 -8.77 7.26
N SER A 36 0.19 -7.45 7.16
CA SER A 36 0.35 -6.71 5.91
C SER A 36 1.70 -6.01 5.88
N THR A 37 2.30 -5.88 4.70
CA THR A 37 3.58 -5.20 4.50
C THR A 37 3.54 -4.33 3.25
N LEU A 38 4.31 -3.23 3.25
CA LEU A 38 4.62 -2.55 1.99
C LEU A 38 5.59 -3.40 1.18
N LEU A 39 5.44 -3.35 -0.14
CA LEU A 39 6.36 -3.96 -1.09
C LEU A 39 7.21 -2.88 -1.75
N LEU A 40 8.53 -3.08 -1.78
CA LEU A 40 9.40 -2.28 -2.64
C LEU A 40 9.59 -2.99 -3.98
N ARG A 41 9.43 -2.26 -5.09
CA ARG A 41 9.65 -2.82 -6.42
C ARG A 41 11.07 -2.52 -6.91
N LEU A 42 11.74 -3.55 -7.42
CA LEU A 42 13.07 -3.49 -8.02
C LEU A 42 13.01 -3.80 -9.51
N THR A 43 14.04 -3.40 -10.22
CA THR A 43 14.24 -3.74 -11.64
C THR A 43 14.91 -5.12 -11.76
N ASP A 44 14.42 -5.98 -12.64
CA ASP A 44 15.08 -7.27 -12.93
C ASP A 44 16.45 -7.03 -13.58
N GLU A 45 16.58 -6.01 -14.41
CA GLU A 45 17.83 -5.64 -15.08
C GLU A 45 18.91 -5.21 -14.09
N GLY A 46 18.54 -4.59 -12.98
CA GLY A 46 19.47 -4.13 -11.95
C GLY A 46 19.72 -5.18 -10.87
N ALA A 47 18.66 -5.62 -10.20
CA ALA A 47 18.76 -6.52 -9.04
C ALA A 47 18.89 -8.00 -9.43
N GLY A 48 18.31 -8.40 -10.55
CA GLY A 48 18.22 -9.80 -10.98
C GLY A 48 19.57 -10.49 -11.12
N PRO A 49 20.57 -9.91 -11.85
CA PRO A 49 21.91 -10.49 -11.95
C PRO A 49 22.60 -10.69 -10.59
N LEU A 50 22.45 -9.72 -9.67
CA LEU A 50 23.05 -9.79 -8.34
C LEU A 50 22.44 -10.93 -7.50
N LEU A 51 21.11 -11.07 -7.52
CA LEU A 51 20.40 -12.13 -6.82
C LEU A 51 20.70 -13.52 -7.42
N LYS A 52 20.73 -13.62 -8.76
CA LYS A 52 21.01 -14.87 -9.48
C LYS A 52 22.46 -15.32 -9.31
N SER A 53 23.39 -14.39 -9.03
CA SER A 53 24.81 -14.71 -8.80
C SER A 53 25.05 -15.56 -7.55
N ASP A 54 24.15 -15.48 -6.56
CA ASP A 54 24.22 -16.26 -5.33
C ASP A 54 22.81 -16.48 -4.74
N LEU A 55 22.10 -17.47 -5.29
CA LEU A 55 20.75 -17.82 -4.84
C LEU A 55 20.70 -18.40 -3.42
N HIS A 56 21.85 -18.79 -2.86
CA HIS A 56 21.95 -19.33 -1.49
C HIS A 56 22.19 -18.24 -0.46
N ARG A 57 22.51 -17.02 -0.90
CA ARG A 57 22.71 -15.88 -0.01
C ARG A 57 21.38 -15.40 0.55
N TYR A 58 21.25 -15.50 1.86
CA TYR A 58 20.20 -14.81 2.60
C TYR A 58 20.53 -13.32 2.69
N LEU A 59 19.51 -12.48 2.51
CA LEU A 59 19.60 -11.05 2.75
C LEU A 59 18.81 -10.73 4.01
N ASN A 60 19.47 -10.12 4.99
CA ASN A 60 18.75 -9.53 6.11
C ASN A 60 17.92 -8.32 5.62
N PRO A 61 16.98 -7.80 6.43
CA PRO A 61 16.10 -6.74 5.96
C PRO A 61 16.83 -5.49 5.48
N ARG A 62 17.84 -5.00 6.21
CA ARG A 62 18.62 -3.82 5.82
C ARG A 62 19.38 -4.01 4.50
N GLN A 63 19.95 -5.19 4.28
CA GLN A 63 20.59 -5.52 3.00
C GLN A 63 19.59 -5.52 1.84
N LEU A 64 18.38 -6.05 2.06
CA LEU A 64 17.34 -6.06 1.03
C LEU A 64 16.81 -4.65 0.74
N VAL A 65 16.65 -3.78 1.75
CA VAL A 65 16.33 -2.36 1.52
C VAL A 65 17.45 -1.66 0.76
N GLY A 66 18.72 -1.94 1.10
CA GLY A 66 19.88 -1.38 0.38
C GLY A 66 19.87 -1.75 -1.09
N LEU A 67 19.64 -3.03 -1.41
CA LEU A 67 19.47 -3.49 -2.79
C LEU A 67 18.27 -2.80 -3.46
N ALA A 68 17.16 -2.66 -2.74
CA ALA A 68 15.96 -2.01 -3.24
C ALA A 68 16.14 -0.52 -3.55
N LEU A 69 16.93 0.22 -2.75
CA LEU A 69 17.24 1.62 -3.02
C LEU A 69 18.18 1.79 -4.22
N GLN A 70 19.17 0.90 -4.37
CA GLN A 70 20.12 0.94 -5.48
C GLN A 70 19.46 0.58 -6.82
N HIS A 71 18.53 -0.37 -6.82
CA HIS A 71 17.87 -0.89 -8.02
C HIS A 71 16.36 -0.65 -8.02
N MET A 72 15.91 0.45 -7.39
CA MET A 72 14.50 0.76 -7.26
C MET A 72 13.85 0.90 -8.64
N HIS A 73 12.68 0.30 -8.81
CA HIS A 73 11.91 0.44 -10.04
C HIS A 73 11.38 1.88 -10.21
N PRO A 74 11.35 2.46 -11.43
CA PRO A 74 10.80 3.80 -11.66
C PRO A 74 9.42 4.03 -11.05
N ALA A 75 8.51 3.06 -11.20
CA ALA A 75 7.18 3.11 -10.59
C ALA A 75 7.23 3.27 -9.06
N ALA A 76 8.14 2.57 -8.36
CA ALA A 76 8.30 2.74 -6.92
C ALA A 76 8.92 4.11 -6.56
N ARG A 77 9.87 4.60 -7.36
CA ARG A 77 10.44 5.95 -7.16
C ARG A 77 9.40 7.06 -7.31
N SER A 78 8.37 6.86 -8.12
CA SER A 78 7.31 7.85 -8.33
C SER A 78 6.40 8.09 -7.11
N PHE A 79 6.50 7.28 -6.04
CA PHE A 79 5.77 7.48 -4.80
C PHE A 79 6.45 8.44 -3.82
N PHE A 80 7.70 8.85 -4.07
CA PHE A 80 8.32 9.90 -3.27
C PHE A 80 7.60 11.23 -3.46
N VAL A 81 7.23 11.89 -2.37
CA VAL A 81 6.43 13.12 -2.42
C VAL A 81 7.16 14.29 -3.11
N ASP A 82 8.48 14.20 -3.22
CA ASP A 82 9.35 15.16 -3.91
C ASP A 82 9.77 14.71 -5.32
N ALA A 83 9.26 13.56 -5.81
CA ALA A 83 9.57 13.06 -7.13
C ALA A 83 9.20 14.09 -8.22
N GLU A 84 10.08 14.23 -9.22
CA GLU A 84 9.83 15.09 -10.38
C GLU A 84 8.59 14.63 -11.16
N ASN A 85 8.46 13.31 -11.32
CA ASN A 85 7.33 12.65 -11.95
C ASN A 85 6.58 11.82 -10.90
N PHE A 86 5.71 12.48 -10.14
CA PHE A 86 4.88 11.82 -9.16
C PHE A 86 3.79 10.98 -9.83
N THR A 87 3.46 9.84 -9.22
CA THR A 87 2.44 8.93 -9.75
C THR A 87 1.04 9.55 -9.85
N THR A 88 0.26 9.15 -10.84
CA THR A 88 -1.17 9.45 -10.94
C THR A 88 -2.03 8.55 -10.04
N TYR A 89 -1.45 7.50 -9.46
CA TYR A 89 -2.14 6.53 -8.61
C TYR A 89 -1.48 6.42 -7.21
N PRO A 90 -1.61 7.46 -6.37
CA PRO A 90 -0.83 7.64 -5.14
C PRO A 90 -1.35 6.80 -3.96
N HIS A 91 -1.34 5.49 -4.11
CA HIS A 91 -1.69 4.56 -3.02
C HIS A 91 -0.56 4.37 -1.99
N GLN A 92 0.64 4.86 -2.29
CA GLN A 92 1.78 4.93 -1.38
C GLN A 92 2.39 6.33 -1.41
N LEU A 93 3.00 6.75 -0.31
CA LEU A 93 3.67 8.03 -0.16
C LEU A 93 4.98 7.85 0.60
N PHE A 94 6.09 8.30 0.04
CA PHE A 94 7.42 8.18 0.66
C PHE A 94 8.04 9.55 0.96
N TRP A 95 8.54 9.71 2.18
CA TRP A 95 9.34 10.85 2.64
C TRP A 95 10.77 10.41 2.85
N ARG A 96 11.68 11.01 2.10
CA ARG A 96 13.11 10.73 2.23
C ARG A 96 13.65 11.36 3.51
N VAL A 97 14.38 10.57 4.29
CA VAL A 97 15.13 11.04 5.46
C VAL A 97 16.57 11.29 5.04
N ASP A 98 17.19 10.28 4.41
CA ASP A 98 18.50 10.38 3.78
C ASP A 98 18.57 9.46 2.53
N GLN A 99 19.77 9.10 2.08
CA GLN A 99 19.96 8.20 0.93
C GLN A 99 19.66 6.72 1.21
N GLN A 100 19.55 6.34 2.48
CA GLN A 100 19.38 4.95 2.96
C GLN A 100 18.15 4.75 3.85
N VAL A 101 17.44 5.83 4.19
CA VAL A 101 16.32 5.86 5.12
C VAL A 101 15.17 6.68 4.54
N PHE A 102 13.96 6.13 4.61
CA PHE A 102 12.74 6.85 4.26
C PHE A 102 11.54 6.36 5.08
N VAL A 103 10.58 7.24 5.26
CA VAL A 103 9.29 6.94 5.91
C VAL A 103 8.24 6.76 4.82
N ALA A 104 7.38 5.76 4.98
CA ALA A 104 6.33 5.43 4.03
C ALA A 104 4.96 5.39 4.69
N HIS A 105 3.93 5.76 3.92
CA HIS A 105 2.53 5.51 4.21
C HIS A 105 1.92 4.75 3.04
N CYS A 106 0.98 3.83 3.31
CA CYS A 106 0.33 3.04 2.27
C CYS A 106 -1.15 2.84 2.57
N LEU A 107 -1.95 2.96 1.53
CA LEU A 107 -3.39 2.72 1.58
C LEU A 107 -3.74 1.25 1.36
N PHE A 108 -2.97 0.56 0.50
CA PHE A 108 -3.20 -0.83 0.07
C PHE A 108 -1.93 -1.66 0.25
N PRO A 109 -1.53 -2.01 1.49
CA PRO A 109 -0.37 -2.87 1.72
C PRO A 109 -0.65 -4.31 1.28
N HIS A 110 0.40 -5.05 0.92
CA HIS A 110 0.27 -6.45 0.53
C HIS A 110 -0.10 -7.31 1.74
N PRO A 111 -1.15 -8.13 1.66
CA PRO A 111 -1.45 -9.13 2.68
C PRO A 111 -0.43 -10.26 2.63
N LEU A 112 0.43 -10.36 3.64
CA LEU A 112 1.45 -11.41 3.66
C LEU A 112 0.98 -12.68 4.37
N MET A 113 0.19 -12.55 5.44
CA MET A 113 -0.40 -13.67 6.17
C MET A 113 -1.84 -13.34 6.56
N VAL A 114 -2.75 -14.31 6.45
CA VAL A 114 -4.15 -14.18 6.89
C VAL A 114 -4.70 -15.48 7.49
N ILE A 115 -5.40 -15.35 8.61
CA ILE A 115 -6.30 -16.34 9.22
C ILE A 115 -7.70 -15.73 9.17
N PRO A 116 -8.54 -16.13 8.21
CA PRO A 116 -9.85 -15.51 8.04
C PRO A 116 -10.81 -15.85 9.18
N ASP A 117 -11.71 -14.92 9.48
CA ASP A 117 -12.90 -15.13 10.29
C ASP A 117 -13.83 -16.17 9.66
N ALA A 118 -14.59 -16.87 10.51
CA ALA A 118 -15.62 -17.77 10.04
C ALA A 118 -16.66 -16.98 9.21
N GLY A 119 -16.86 -17.38 7.94
CA GLY A 119 -17.79 -16.70 7.05
C GLY A 119 -17.20 -15.55 6.22
N ALA A 120 -15.88 -15.36 6.22
CA ALA A 120 -15.20 -14.52 5.23
C ALA A 120 -15.19 -15.22 3.85
N ILE A 121 -16.19 -14.96 2.99
CA ILE A 121 -16.37 -15.75 1.74
C ILE A 121 -16.53 -14.92 0.45
N LYS A 122 -16.19 -13.62 0.43
CA LYS A 122 -16.31 -12.84 -0.83
C LYS A 122 -15.20 -11.82 -1.04
N PHE A 123 -14.32 -12.11 -1.99
CA PHE A 123 -13.31 -11.19 -2.51
C PHE A 123 -13.62 -10.91 -3.98
N LEU A 124 -13.68 -9.64 -4.35
CA LEU A 124 -14.12 -9.21 -5.67
C LEU A 124 -13.01 -8.47 -6.44
N SER A 125 -11.83 -8.33 -5.84
CA SER A 125 -10.73 -7.53 -6.35
C SER A 125 -9.34 -8.13 -6.12
N THR A 126 -8.27 -7.37 -6.41
CA THR A 126 -6.92 -7.70 -6.00
C THR A 126 -6.84 -7.71 -4.48
N MET A 127 -5.98 -8.57 -3.96
CA MET A 127 -5.94 -8.85 -2.52
C MET A 127 -5.54 -7.64 -1.67
N ASP A 128 -4.70 -6.76 -2.20
CA ASP A 128 -4.19 -5.56 -1.52
C ASP A 128 -5.29 -4.56 -1.17
N TYR A 129 -6.37 -4.55 -1.95
CA TYR A 129 -7.48 -3.65 -1.70
C TYR A 129 -8.25 -4.06 -0.45
N ASP A 130 -8.84 -5.25 -0.41
CA ASP A 130 -9.84 -5.53 0.62
C ASP A 130 -9.77 -6.91 1.25
N TYR A 131 -8.81 -7.76 0.87
CA TYR A 131 -8.76 -9.13 1.35
C TYR A 131 -8.67 -9.19 2.87
N VAL A 132 -7.68 -8.52 3.46
CA VAL A 132 -7.49 -8.50 4.92
C VAL A 132 -8.69 -7.89 5.62
N LEU A 133 -9.13 -6.72 5.14
CA LEU A 133 -10.21 -5.98 5.78
C LEU A 133 -11.54 -6.74 5.69
N ARG A 134 -11.75 -7.60 4.68
CA ARG A 134 -12.93 -8.47 4.62
C ARG A 134 -12.74 -9.77 5.40
N ALA A 135 -11.51 -10.27 5.48
CA ALA A 135 -11.18 -11.54 6.10
C ALA A 135 -11.09 -11.46 7.63
N VAL A 136 -10.68 -10.33 8.19
CA VAL A 136 -10.48 -10.15 9.62
C VAL A 136 -11.32 -8.95 10.07
N SER A 137 -12.31 -9.17 10.93
CA SER A 137 -13.23 -8.12 11.40
C SER A 137 -12.68 -7.26 12.53
N ASP A 138 -11.71 -7.79 13.28
CA ASP A 138 -11.05 -7.10 14.40
C ASP A 138 -9.79 -6.39 13.91
N ASP A 139 -9.79 -5.06 13.96
CA ASP A 139 -8.64 -4.23 13.53
C ASP A 139 -7.40 -4.45 14.39
N GLU A 140 -7.56 -4.75 15.68
CA GLU A 140 -6.42 -5.01 16.58
C GLU A 140 -5.73 -6.35 16.27
N ALA A 141 -6.43 -7.26 15.59
CA ALA A 141 -5.86 -8.51 15.10
C ALA A 141 -5.13 -8.34 13.75
N ILE A 142 -5.13 -7.14 13.16
CA ILE A 142 -4.41 -6.82 11.93
C ILE A 142 -3.10 -6.11 12.30
N HIS A 143 -1.98 -6.62 11.79
CA HIS A 143 -0.66 -6.03 11.96
C HIS A 143 -0.18 -5.44 10.64
N LEU A 144 0.19 -4.17 10.63
CA LEU A 144 0.99 -3.59 9.56
C LEU A 144 2.46 -3.64 9.98
N CYS A 145 3.35 -4.16 9.15
CA CYS A 145 4.78 -4.05 9.35
C CYS A 145 5.18 -2.56 9.38
N ARG A 146 5.66 -2.07 10.53
CA ARG A 146 5.97 -0.64 10.75
C ARG A 146 7.45 -0.28 10.61
N SER A 147 8.30 -1.27 10.44
CA SER A 147 9.72 -1.07 10.19
C SER A 147 10.24 -2.17 9.29
N SER A 148 11.08 -1.82 8.33
CA SER A 148 11.82 -2.78 7.53
C SER A 148 12.68 -3.70 8.38
N ASP A 149 13.15 -3.29 9.56
CA ASP A 149 13.90 -4.20 10.46
C ASP A 149 13.04 -5.37 10.97
N GLU A 150 11.71 -5.27 10.89
CA GLU A 150 10.80 -6.36 11.23
C GLU A 150 10.66 -7.36 10.07
N MET A 151 10.23 -6.90 8.90
CA MET A 151 10.04 -7.71 7.68
C MET A 151 10.16 -6.83 6.44
N VAL A 152 10.82 -7.35 5.39
CA VAL A 152 10.85 -6.71 4.06
C VAL A 152 10.48 -7.73 3.01
N VAL A 153 9.54 -7.34 2.15
CA VAL A 153 9.24 -8.05 0.92
C VAL A 153 9.43 -7.10 -0.24
N CYS A 154 10.16 -7.58 -1.23
CA CYS A 154 10.46 -6.89 -2.46
C CYS A 154 9.84 -7.66 -3.63
N LYS A 155 9.46 -6.93 -4.68
CA LYS A 155 8.96 -7.52 -5.93
C LYS A 155 9.87 -7.11 -7.07
N ILE A 156 10.20 -8.03 -7.96
CA ILE A 156 11.07 -7.75 -9.11
C ILE A 156 10.26 -7.64 -10.40
N SER A 157 10.60 -6.70 -11.28
CA SER A 157 9.90 -6.54 -12.57
C SER A 157 10.84 -5.98 -13.63
N PRO A 158 10.60 -6.26 -14.92
CA PRO A 158 11.33 -5.57 -15.99
C PRO A 158 11.16 -4.06 -15.87
N GLN A 159 12.19 -3.29 -16.24
CA GLN A 159 12.17 -1.82 -16.25
C GLN A 159 11.01 -1.25 -17.08
N SER A 160 10.54 -1.99 -18.10
CA SER A 160 9.41 -1.63 -18.95
C SER A 160 8.04 -1.85 -18.31
N TYR A 161 7.98 -2.48 -17.13
CA TYR A 161 6.71 -2.70 -16.44
C TYR A 161 6.05 -1.36 -16.11
N LEU A 162 4.82 -1.16 -16.59
CA LEU A 162 4.08 0.11 -16.52
C LEU A 162 4.74 1.29 -17.27
N ALA A 163 5.67 1.02 -18.19
CA ALA A 163 6.25 2.03 -19.08
C ALA A 163 5.44 2.24 -20.37
N ASP A 164 4.56 1.27 -20.71
CA ASP A 164 3.91 1.14 -22.03
C ASP A 164 2.40 1.46 -22.03
N GLU A 165 1.85 1.99 -20.93
CA GLU A 165 0.53 2.58 -20.99
C GLU A 165 0.66 3.89 -21.80
N SER A 166 -0.13 4.03 -22.86
CA SER A 166 -0.24 5.16 -23.80
C SER A 166 -0.74 6.48 -23.18
N VAL A 167 -0.37 6.69 -21.93
CA VAL A 167 -0.37 7.94 -21.22
C VAL A 167 1.10 8.34 -21.30
N GLU A 168 1.45 9.40 -22.07
CA GLU A 168 2.69 10.16 -21.79
C GLU A 168 2.87 10.14 -20.28
N VAL A 169 4.05 9.84 -19.71
CA VAL A 169 4.27 9.91 -18.26
C VAL A 169 3.54 11.15 -17.75
N VAL A 170 2.30 11.00 -17.26
CA VAL A 170 1.47 12.15 -16.91
C VAL A 170 2.04 12.43 -15.57
N SER A 171 3.08 13.24 -15.57
CA SER A 171 3.74 13.74 -14.39
C SER A 171 2.63 14.37 -13.59
N GLY A 172 2.18 13.65 -12.56
CA GLY A 172 1.23 14.20 -11.63
C GLY A 172 1.89 15.39 -10.95
N PRO A 173 1.16 16.47 -10.66
CA PRO A 173 1.68 17.45 -9.73
C PRO A 173 2.02 16.73 -8.41
N ARG A 174 3.00 17.27 -7.67
CA ARG A 174 3.30 16.80 -6.31
C ARG A 174 2.00 16.59 -5.52
N PRO A 175 1.94 15.56 -4.65
CA PRO A 175 0.70 15.25 -3.95
C PRO A 175 0.27 16.45 -3.10
N THR A 176 -0.91 16.99 -3.38
CA THR A 176 -1.56 17.99 -2.53
C THR A 176 -2.55 17.30 -1.58
N ILE A 177 -2.90 17.97 -0.49
CA ILE A 177 -3.88 17.46 0.47
C ILE A 177 -5.23 17.21 -0.21
N GLU A 178 -5.66 18.12 -1.08
CA GLU A 178 -6.94 18.03 -1.80
C GLU A 178 -6.94 16.87 -2.80
N HIS A 179 -5.86 16.71 -3.56
CA HIS A 179 -5.72 15.59 -4.49
C HIS A 179 -5.75 14.25 -3.74
N MET A 180 -4.98 14.13 -2.66
CA MET A 180 -4.96 12.92 -1.85
C MET A 180 -6.29 12.64 -1.16
N ALA A 181 -6.96 13.65 -0.62
CA ALA A 181 -8.30 13.53 -0.05
C ALA A 181 -9.31 13.03 -1.08
N TYR A 182 -9.28 13.59 -2.30
CA TYR A 182 -10.10 13.11 -3.40
C TYR A 182 -9.76 11.66 -3.76
N PHE A 183 -8.48 11.31 -3.87
CA PHE A 183 -8.05 9.94 -4.18
C PHE A 183 -8.54 8.94 -3.14
N VAL A 184 -8.28 9.19 -1.85
CA VAL A 184 -8.68 8.32 -0.74
C VAL A 184 -10.20 8.17 -0.68
N LEU A 185 -10.96 9.26 -0.79
CA LEU A 185 -12.42 9.23 -0.77
C LEU A 185 -13.00 8.36 -1.89
N ASN A 186 -12.44 8.45 -3.10
CA ASN A 186 -13.03 7.79 -4.28
C ASN A 186 -12.52 6.36 -4.50
N ASN A 187 -11.35 5.99 -3.94
CA ASN A 187 -10.68 4.72 -4.23
C ASN A 187 -10.55 3.79 -3.02
N SER A 188 -10.98 4.20 -1.82
CA SER A 188 -10.85 3.39 -0.61
C SER A 188 -12.15 3.28 0.18
N ASN A 189 -12.05 2.56 1.30
CA ASN A 189 -13.04 2.50 2.37
C ASN A 189 -12.44 3.10 3.65
N LEU A 190 -13.26 3.68 4.53
CA LEU A 190 -12.84 4.29 5.78
C LEU A 190 -11.97 3.35 6.62
N ARG A 191 -12.20 2.04 6.58
CA ARG A 191 -11.41 1.04 7.31
C ARG A 191 -9.95 0.95 6.86
N HIS A 192 -9.61 1.36 5.63
CA HIS A 192 -8.21 1.46 5.18
C HIS A 192 -7.40 2.51 5.95
N ARG A 193 -8.07 3.36 6.72
CA ARG A 193 -7.45 4.31 7.65
C ARG A 193 -6.49 3.62 8.62
N ILE A 194 -6.77 2.37 9.00
CA ILE A 194 -5.85 1.60 9.87
C ILE A 194 -4.48 1.43 9.23
N TYR A 195 -4.36 1.44 7.89
CA TYR A 195 -3.07 1.37 7.20
C TYR A 195 -2.48 2.76 6.97
N LEU A 196 -3.24 3.65 6.31
CA LEU A 196 -2.68 4.93 5.86
C LEU A 196 -2.18 5.80 7.02
N GLN A 197 -2.80 5.73 8.20
CA GLN A 197 -2.36 6.49 9.37
C GLN A 197 -1.06 6.01 10.00
N GLN A 198 -0.64 4.78 9.69
CA GLN A 198 0.57 4.20 10.24
C GLN A 198 1.75 4.49 9.31
N SER A 199 2.80 5.05 9.88
CA SER A 199 4.11 5.18 9.25
C SER A 199 4.84 3.84 9.24
N VAL A 200 5.58 3.59 8.15
CA VAL A 200 6.50 2.46 7.98
C VAL A 200 7.91 3.00 7.71
N LEU A 201 8.87 2.66 8.56
CA LEU A 201 10.25 3.11 8.42
C LEU A 201 11.06 2.10 7.60
N PHE A 202 11.68 2.53 6.52
CA PHE A 202 12.61 1.73 5.73
C PHE A 202 14.05 2.16 5.98
N VAL A 203 14.93 1.21 6.27
CA VAL A 203 16.33 1.44 6.64
C VAL A 203 17.23 0.44 5.93
N ALA A 204 18.13 0.91 5.09
CA ALA A 204 19.25 0.11 4.55
C ALA A 204 20.52 0.21 5.41
N GLY A 205 20.63 1.31 6.15
CA GLY A 205 21.81 1.78 6.84
C GLY A 205 21.70 3.30 7.02
N GLY A 206 22.81 3.98 7.31
CA GLY A 206 22.81 5.44 7.41
C GLY A 206 22.47 5.98 8.79
N ASN A 207 22.27 7.29 8.87
CA ASN A 207 21.96 7.97 10.13
C ASN A 207 20.45 8.09 10.24
N GLU A 208 19.86 7.37 11.19
CA GLU A 208 18.42 7.45 11.45
C GLU A 208 18.02 8.82 12.01
N ASN A 209 18.97 9.67 12.45
CA ASN A 209 18.70 11.03 12.94
C ASN A 209 17.82 11.82 11.96
N GLY A 210 16.67 12.29 12.43
CA GLY A 210 15.74 13.09 11.63
C GLY A 210 14.59 12.28 11.04
N TRP A 211 14.54 10.96 11.23
CA TRP A 211 13.38 10.16 10.87
C TRP A 211 12.12 10.64 11.61
N GLU A 212 12.24 11.10 12.85
CA GLU A 212 11.11 11.65 13.62
C GLU A 212 10.53 12.92 12.97
N ILE A 213 11.37 13.71 12.29
CA ILE A 213 10.92 14.92 11.58
C ILE A 213 10.09 14.51 10.36
N ALA A 214 10.61 13.59 9.54
CA ALA A 214 9.90 13.07 8.37
C ALA A 214 8.62 12.33 8.78
N GLU A 215 8.64 11.55 9.86
CA GLU A 215 7.46 10.90 10.42
C GLU A 215 6.42 11.94 10.89
N SER A 216 6.86 12.97 11.61
CA SER A 216 5.95 14.02 12.08
C SER A 216 5.32 14.80 10.93
N GLU A 217 6.09 15.11 9.89
CA GLU A 217 5.60 15.79 8.69
C GLU A 217 4.59 14.92 7.92
N SER A 218 4.96 13.67 7.63
CA SER A 218 4.11 12.72 6.90
C SER A 218 2.80 12.42 7.64
N ARG A 219 2.85 12.27 8.97
CA ARG A 219 1.65 12.16 9.81
C ARG A 219 0.75 13.38 9.72
N ARG A 220 1.31 14.60 9.81
CA ARG A 220 0.54 15.84 9.65
C ARG A 220 -0.13 15.91 8.27
N PHE A 221 0.56 15.46 7.23
CA PHE A 221 0.00 15.38 5.88
C PHE A 221 -1.18 14.40 5.81
N VAL A 222 -1.04 13.18 6.36
CA VAL A 222 -2.14 12.18 6.42
C VAL A 222 -3.32 12.67 7.28
N GLU A 223 -3.05 13.32 8.41
CA GLU A 223 -4.11 13.92 9.24
C GLU A 223 -4.88 15.01 8.48
N ALA A 224 -4.18 15.84 7.71
CA ALA A 224 -4.80 16.86 6.87
C ALA A 224 -5.67 16.26 5.76
N ILE A 225 -5.26 15.13 5.17
CA ILE A 225 -6.07 14.38 4.20
C ILE A 225 -7.43 14.02 4.81
N TYR A 226 -7.44 13.38 5.98
CA TYR A 226 -8.70 12.96 6.61
C TYR A 226 -9.58 14.13 7.04
N LYS A 227 -9.00 15.23 7.54
CA LYS A 227 -9.75 16.46 7.84
C LYS A 227 -10.41 17.04 6.57
N THR A 228 -9.70 17.04 5.46
CA THR A 228 -10.24 17.50 4.18
C THR A 228 -11.34 16.56 3.67
N ILE A 229 -11.22 15.24 3.84
CA ILE A 229 -12.28 14.28 3.53
C ILE A 229 -13.55 14.56 4.36
N GLU A 230 -13.42 14.82 5.66
CA GLU A 230 -14.55 15.19 6.52
C GLU A 230 -15.28 16.43 5.99
N LEU A 231 -14.54 17.46 5.57
CA LEU A 231 -15.11 18.66 4.93
C LEU A 231 -15.77 18.35 3.58
N MET A 232 -15.16 17.50 2.75
CA MET A 232 -15.75 17.07 1.46
C MET A 232 -17.07 16.35 1.67
N ILE A 233 -17.15 15.44 2.65
CA ILE A 233 -18.38 14.71 2.98
C ILE A 233 -19.46 15.67 3.48
N ALA A 234 -19.11 16.58 4.39
CA ALA A 234 -20.05 17.56 4.94
C ALA A 234 -20.69 18.45 3.86
N ASN A 235 -19.94 18.74 2.79
CA ASN A 235 -20.37 19.59 1.68
C ASN A 235 -20.83 18.81 0.44
N ALA A 236 -20.90 17.48 0.50
CA ALA A 236 -21.18 16.67 -0.68
C ALA A 236 -22.61 16.90 -1.20
N PRO A 237 -22.80 17.05 -2.53
CA PRO A 237 -24.10 17.25 -3.12
C PRO A 237 -24.98 16.01 -2.95
N LYS A 238 -26.11 16.17 -2.24
CA LYS A 238 -27.05 15.07 -1.93
C LYS A 238 -27.81 14.52 -3.15
N ASN A 239 -27.74 15.22 -4.28
CA ASN A 239 -28.48 14.91 -5.51
C ASN A 239 -27.58 14.40 -6.65
N ASP A 240 -26.30 14.13 -6.40
CA ASP A 240 -25.40 13.52 -7.40
C ASP A 240 -25.25 12.02 -7.14
N PRO A 241 -25.85 11.14 -7.97
CA PRO A 241 -25.75 9.69 -7.81
C PRO A 241 -24.31 9.18 -7.81
N LYS A 242 -23.41 9.80 -8.58
CA LYS A 242 -22.01 9.38 -8.64
C LYS A 242 -21.30 9.63 -7.31
N SER A 243 -21.44 10.84 -6.77
CA SER A 243 -20.93 11.18 -5.43
C SER A 243 -21.50 10.25 -4.36
N LEU A 244 -22.80 9.93 -4.39
CA LEU A 244 -23.42 9.01 -3.43
C LEU A 244 -22.82 7.59 -3.47
N VAL A 245 -22.48 7.10 -4.67
CA VAL A 245 -21.85 5.78 -4.82
C VAL A 245 -20.45 5.75 -4.19
N HIS A 246 -19.61 6.76 -4.44
CA HIS A 246 -18.29 6.85 -3.82
C HIS A 246 -18.38 7.06 -2.30
N LEU A 247 -19.31 7.89 -1.83
CA LEU A 247 -19.58 8.06 -0.41
C LEU A 247 -20.01 6.76 0.26
N LYS A 248 -20.89 5.96 -0.38
CA LYS A 248 -21.29 4.66 0.12
C LYS A 248 -20.12 3.68 0.17
N SER A 249 -19.29 3.65 -0.88
CA SER A 249 -18.07 2.83 -0.92
C SER A 249 -17.09 3.21 0.20
N PHE A 250 -16.94 4.51 0.48
CA PHE A 250 -16.04 5.04 1.49
C PHE A 250 -16.56 4.85 2.93
N LEU A 251 -17.79 5.28 3.21
CA LEU A 251 -18.37 5.30 4.56
C LEU A 251 -19.09 4.00 4.95
N GLY A 252 -19.47 3.19 3.97
CA GLY A 252 -20.20 1.95 4.18
C GLY A 252 -19.34 0.85 4.80
N PRO A 253 -19.97 -0.30 5.10
CA PRO A 253 -19.24 -1.47 5.55
C PRO A 253 -18.23 -1.92 4.48
N ILE A 254 -17.11 -2.52 4.88
CA ILE A 254 -16.06 -2.97 3.93
C ILE A 254 -16.60 -3.92 2.85
N GLN A 255 -17.70 -4.63 3.12
CA GLN A 255 -18.36 -5.51 2.16
C GLN A 255 -18.93 -4.74 0.95
N ASP A 256 -19.32 -3.48 1.14
CA ASP A 256 -19.85 -2.57 0.12
C ASP A 256 -18.76 -1.80 -0.62
N PHE A 257 -17.50 -1.91 -0.18
CA PHE A 257 -16.38 -1.24 -0.82
C PHE A 257 -16.26 -1.67 -2.28
N MET A 258 -16.30 -0.69 -3.17
CA MET A 258 -16.05 -0.86 -4.60
C MET A 258 -14.60 -0.48 -4.87
N SER A 259 -13.72 -1.47 -4.91
CA SER A 259 -12.32 -1.23 -5.23
C SER A 259 -12.16 -0.58 -6.62
N PRO A 260 -11.02 0.08 -6.89
CA PRO A 260 -10.73 0.65 -8.21
C PRO A 260 -10.86 -0.36 -9.36
N GLN A 261 -10.51 -1.64 -9.14
CA GLN A 261 -10.69 -2.70 -10.12
C GLN A 261 -12.17 -3.09 -10.32
N VAL A 262 -12.97 -3.07 -9.26
CA VAL A 262 -14.43 -3.29 -9.39
C VAL A 262 -15.06 -2.10 -10.12
N GLN A 263 -14.66 -0.87 -9.80
CA GLN A 263 -15.11 0.35 -10.48
C GLN A 263 -14.80 0.33 -11.97
N SER A 264 -13.59 -0.08 -12.37
CA SER A 264 -13.22 -0.15 -13.80
C SER A 264 -14.06 -1.17 -14.58
N ARG A 265 -14.43 -2.29 -13.95
CA ARG A 265 -15.36 -3.28 -14.54
C ARG A 265 -16.80 -2.75 -14.66
N LEU A 266 -17.16 -1.77 -13.84
CA LEU A 266 -18.51 -1.17 -13.78
C LEU A 266 -18.62 0.16 -14.55
N HIS A 267 -17.57 0.61 -15.25
CA HIS A 267 -17.50 1.94 -15.88
C HIS A 267 -18.65 2.22 -16.88
N GLY A 268 -19.30 1.19 -17.45
CA GLY A 268 -20.49 1.33 -18.31
C GLY A 268 -21.85 1.26 -17.59
N TRP A 269 -21.87 0.94 -16.30
CA TRP A 269 -23.08 0.74 -15.48
C TRP A 269 -23.25 1.82 -14.40
N LEU A 270 -22.19 2.54 -14.07
CA LEU A 270 -22.25 3.71 -13.20
C LEU A 270 -22.92 4.87 -13.96
N PRO A 271 -23.74 5.70 -13.29
CA PRO A 271 -24.43 6.80 -13.94
C PRO A 271 -23.41 7.77 -14.56
N GLY A 272 -23.27 7.73 -15.88
CA GLY A 272 -22.49 8.66 -16.67
C GLY A 272 -23.38 9.79 -17.19
N LYS A 273 -22.85 11.01 -17.28
CA LYS A 273 -23.38 11.98 -18.23
C LYS A 273 -23.23 11.34 -19.61
N LYS A 274 -24.34 11.21 -20.37
CA LYS A 274 -24.24 11.11 -21.83
C LYS A 274 -23.42 12.32 -22.28
N SER A 275 -22.28 12.08 -22.92
CA SER A 275 -21.58 13.12 -23.65
C SER A 275 -22.53 13.65 -24.71
N SER A 276 -23.00 14.89 -24.53
CA SER A 276 -23.57 15.71 -25.59
C SER A 276 -22.43 16.37 -26.34
#